data_AF-A0A1T3NQ07-F1
#
_entry.id   AF-A0A1T3NQ07-F1
#
_cell.length_a   1.000
_cell.length_b   1.000
_cell.length_c   1.000
_cell.angle_alpha   90.00
_cell.angle_beta   90.00
_cell.angle_gamma   90.00
#
_symmetry.space_group_name_H-M   'P 1'
#
loop_
_entity.id
_entity.type
_entity.pdbx_description
1 polymer ?
#
loop_
_entity_poly.entity_id
_entity_poly.type
_entity_poly.pdbx_seq_one_letter_code
_entity_poly.pdbx_strand_id
1 'polypeptide(L)'
;MSISDEERRVFTERDLRSLSTADPDADPAAERLAWAHLVDELGRAMCDGYEHAPSASADSLVPPDPCPVRTAIVLRARARDIRERVLGHRAAVGRAFRVLESPCRGDAWHRRTEALIALSLAAGQARCLGNRLTLLPTLVPPRPGALAEALVTALADSGRALDAARQRLRESAEPGRTIPAAAALTAAASAARLATCLEAEIRAEPIDASDTDLSRVDHLDLPLLAGVIWSRTTIWPDTLAPLSRSHSNRVAPGIYQVRASHP
;
A
#
# COMPACT_ATOMS: atom_id res chain seq x y z
N MET A 1 11.84 14.70 -11.87
CA MET A 1 10.65 14.51 -12.73
C MET A 1 10.02 13.19 -12.30
N SER A 2 8.79 13.21 -11.81
CA SER A 2 8.06 11.98 -11.46
C SER A 2 7.40 11.42 -12.72
N ILE A 3 7.75 10.19 -13.09
CA ILE A 3 7.08 9.48 -14.17
C ILE A 3 5.62 9.27 -13.76
N SER A 4 4.71 9.79 -14.58
CA SER A 4 3.27 9.71 -14.38
C SER A 4 2.77 8.27 -14.51
N ASP A 5 1.64 7.95 -13.88
CA ASP A 5 1.03 6.61 -14.00
C ASP A 5 0.63 6.28 -15.45
N GLU A 6 0.40 7.30 -16.29
CA GLU A 6 0.22 7.19 -17.75
C GLU A 6 1.48 6.65 -18.42
N GLU A 7 2.64 7.20 -18.09
CA GLU A 7 3.94 6.77 -18.63
C GLU A 7 4.32 5.37 -18.14
N ARG A 8 4.04 5.02 -16.87
CA ARG A 8 4.22 3.64 -16.36
C ARG A 8 3.37 2.64 -17.12
N ARG A 9 2.13 3.00 -17.44
CA ARG A 9 1.20 2.14 -18.17
C ARG A 9 1.61 1.97 -19.63
N VAL A 10 2.00 3.05 -20.29
CA VAL A 10 2.53 3.02 -21.67
C VAL A 10 3.83 2.22 -21.76
N PHE A 11 4.71 2.28 -20.75
CA PHE A 11 5.93 1.46 -20.70
C PHE A 11 5.63 -0.03 -20.51
N THR A 12 4.74 -0.35 -19.56
CA THR A 12 4.33 -1.74 -19.32
C THR A 12 3.63 -2.33 -20.55
N GLU A 13 2.78 -1.56 -21.24
CA GLU A 13 2.06 -2.00 -22.44
C GLU A 13 2.95 -2.09 -23.70
N ARG A 14 3.96 -1.22 -23.84
CA ARG A 14 4.90 -1.24 -24.96
C ARG A 14 5.82 -2.45 -24.89
N ASP A 15 6.33 -2.79 -23.70
CA ASP A 15 7.20 -3.95 -23.52
C ASP A 15 6.43 -5.27 -23.46
N LEU A 16 5.19 -5.26 -22.95
CA LEU A 16 4.28 -6.40 -23.12
C LEU A 16 3.95 -6.66 -24.59
N ARG A 17 3.85 -5.63 -25.45
CA ARG A 17 3.68 -5.83 -26.91
C ARG A 17 4.91 -6.39 -27.58
N SER A 18 6.11 -5.98 -27.16
CA SER A 18 7.38 -6.58 -27.60
C SER A 18 7.47 -8.07 -27.20
N LEU A 19 6.89 -8.43 -26.06
CA LEU A 19 6.82 -9.79 -25.51
C LEU A 19 5.61 -10.60 -26.03
N SER A 20 4.59 -9.95 -26.59
CA SER A 20 3.29 -10.56 -26.96
C SER A 20 3.22 -11.08 -28.39
N THR A 21 4.26 -10.93 -29.20
CA THR A 21 4.39 -11.74 -30.41
C THR A 21 5.31 -12.89 -30.09
N ALA A 22 4.69 -14.05 -29.85
CA ALA A 22 5.35 -15.34 -29.91
C ALA A 22 5.99 -15.49 -31.30
N ASP A 23 7.22 -14.99 -31.42
CA ASP A 23 8.11 -15.30 -32.52
C ASP A 23 8.85 -16.58 -32.12
N PRO A 24 8.54 -17.74 -32.73
CA PRO A 24 9.24 -18.98 -32.45
C PRO A 24 10.75 -18.91 -32.80
N ASP A 25 11.19 -17.86 -33.50
CA ASP A 25 12.59 -17.59 -33.83
C ASP A 25 13.26 -16.54 -32.91
N ALA A 26 12.61 -16.11 -31.83
CA ALA A 26 13.19 -15.16 -30.88
C ALA A 26 14.47 -15.71 -30.24
N ASP A 27 15.59 -15.00 -30.43
CA ASP A 27 16.89 -15.36 -29.86
C ASP A 27 16.79 -15.45 -28.32
N PRO A 28 17.07 -16.62 -27.71
CA PRO A 28 17.03 -16.81 -26.26
C PRO A 28 17.98 -15.88 -25.49
N ALA A 29 19.05 -15.37 -26.13
CA ALA A 29 19.92 -14.37 -25.54
C ALA A 29 19.25 -12.99 -25.49
N ALA A 30 18.62 -12.56 -26.59
CA ALA A 30 17.87 -11.31 -26.66
C ALA A 30 16.69 -11.30 -25.67
N GLU A 31 16.00 -12.42 -25.53
CA GLU A 31 14.90 -12.56 -24.59
C GLU A 31 15.36 -12.48 -23.13
N ARG A 32 16.46 -13.16 -22.78
CA ARG A 32 17.08 -13.07 -21.44
C ARG A 32 17.53 -11.65 -21.12
N LEU A 33 18.05 -10.91 -22.11
CA LEU A 33 18.44 -9.51 -21.96
C LEU A 33 17.22 -8.60 -21.76
N ALA A 34 16.13 -8.83 -22.50
CA ALA A 34 14.87 -8.10 -22.32
C ALA A 34 14.26 -8.34 -20.95
N TRP A 35 14.29 -9.58 -20.46
CA TRP A 35 13.82 -9.92 -19.11
C TRP A 35 14.72 -9.37 -18.01
N ALA A 36 16.04 -9.44 -18.17
CA ALA A 36 16.98 -8.82 -17.24
C ALA A 36 16.74 -7.32 -17.17
N HIS A 37 16.56 -6.66 -18.32
CA HIS A 37 16.25 -5.24 -18.41
C HIS A 37 14.90 -4.90 -17.77
N LEU A 38 13.85 -5.69 -18.00
CA LEU A 38 12.54 -5.47 -17.37
C LEU A 38 12.61 -5.65 -15.85
N VAL A 39 13.38 -6.62 -15.35
CA VAL A 39 13.60 -6.81 -13.90
C VAL A 39 14.43 -5.68 -13.32
N ASP A 40 15.45 -5.20 -14.03
CA ASP A 40 16.26 -4.06 -13.63
C ASP A 40 15.43 -2.77 -13.64
N GLU A 41 14.59 -2.56 -14.64
CA GLU A 41 13.72 -1.39 -14.77
C GLU A 41 12.51 -1.45 -13.84
N LEU A 42 11.94 -2.63 -13.55
CA LEU A 42 10.97 -2.78 -12.45
C LEU A 42 11.66 -2.59 -11.10
N GLY A 43 12.89 -3.08 -10.97
CA GLY A 43 13.76 -2.82 -9.84
C GLY A 43 13.96 -1.33 -9.65
N ARG A 44 14.34 -0.58 -10.68
CA ARG A 44 14.51 0.87 -10.67
C ARG A 44 13.19 1.59 -10.49
N ALA A 45 12.13 1.31 -11.23
CA ALA A 45 10.84 1.98 -11.08
C ALA A 45 10.24 1.79 -9.66
N MET A 46 10.47 0.63 -9.03
CA MET A 46 10.05 0.37 -7.67
C MET A 46 11.09 0.66 -6.59
N CYS A 47 12.37 0.82 -6.92
CA CYS A 47 13.39 1.25 -5.97
C CYS A 47 13.57 2.76 -6.09
N ASP A 48 13.72 3.35 -7.27
CA ASP A 48 13.74 4.80 -7.51
C ASP A 48 12.43 5.47 -7.07
N GLY A 49 11.26 4.90 -7.33
CA GLY A 49 10.00 5.43 -6.77
C GLY A 49 9.92 5.36 -5.23
N TYR A 50 10.77 4.55 -4.59
CA TYR A 50 10.76 4.25 -3.16
C TYR A 50 12.04 4.74 -2.41
N GLU A 51 13.11 5.07 -3.12
CA GLU A 51 14.38 5.68 -2.71
C GLU A 51 14.38 7.18 -3.05
N HIS A 52 13.66 7.58 -4.12
CA HIS A 52 13.37 8.98 -4.49
C HIS A 52 11.95 9.44 -4.17
N ALA A 53 11.05 8.59 -3.66
CA ALA A 53 10.26 9.08 -2.53
C ALA A 53 11.34 9.50 -1.55
N PRO A 54 11.47 10.80 -1.23
CA PRO A 54 12.63 11.29 -0.50
C PRO A 54 12.82 10.27 0.59
N SER A 55 14.03 9.68 0.64
CA SER A 55 14.47 8.96 1.83
C SER A 55 13.75 9.65 2.96
N ALA A 56 13.04 8.92 3.82
CA ALA A 56 12.89 9.44 5.15
C ALA A 56 14.34 9.54 5.64
N SER A 57 15.02 10.60 5.20
CA SER A 57 16.10 11.22 5.88
C SER A 57 15.59 11.20 7.30
N ALA A 58 16.49 10.88 8.19
CA ALA A 58 16.30 11.22 9.58
C ALA A 58 15.84 12.70 9.77
N ASP A 59 15.86 13.52 8.70
CA ASP A 59 15.32 14.89 8.60
C ASP A 59 13.82 15.05 8.31
N SER A 60 13.02 13.99 8.14
CA SER A 60 11.54 14.11 8.22
C SER A 60 10.96 13.49 9.48
N LEU A 61 11.72 13.62 10.57
CA LEU A 61 11.10 14.02 11.84
C LEU A 61 10.49 15.41 11.62
N VAL A 62 9.36 15.50 10.89
CA VAL A 62 8.51 16.67 11.01
C VAL A 62 8.25 16.77 12.51
N PRO A 63 8.72 17.83 13.20
CA PRO A 63 8.48 17.95 14.62
C PRO A 63 6.98 17.75 14.83
N PRO A 64 6.57 16.96 15.84
CA PRO A 64 5.16 16.67 16.05
C PRO A 64 4.42 17.99 15.97
N ASP A 65 3.46 18.06 15.05
CA ASP A 65 2.70 19.28 14.85
C ASP A 65 2.15 19.66 16.22
N PRO A 66 2.44 20.87 16.74
CA PRO A 66 1.95 21.26 18.04
C PRO A 66 0.42 21.22 18.12
N CYS A 67 -0.28 21.17 16.97
CA CYS A 67 -1.70 20.96 16.89
C CYS A 67 -2.08 19.46 16.98
N PRO A 68 -2.68 19.00 18.10
CA PRO A 68 -3.10 17.60 18.26
C PRO A 68 -4.19 17.19 17.26
N VAL A 69 -5.08 18.11 16.89
CA VAL A 69 -6.14 17.88 15.89
C VAL A 69 -5.53 17.57 14.53
N ARG A 70 -4.53 18.35 14.11
CA ARG A 70 -3.84 18.16 12.84
C ARG A 70 -3.12 16.81 12.82
N THR A 71 -2.45 16.48 13.92
CA THR A 71 -1.81 15.16 14.11
C THR A 71 -2.81 14.00 14.01
N ALA A 72 -3.99 14.11 14.63
CA ALA A 72 -5.01 13.06 14.61
C ALA A 72 -5.58 12.86 13.19
N ILE A 73 -5.82 13.95 12.45
CA ILE A 73 -6.27 13.90 11.06
C ILE A 73 -5.21 13.24 10.15
N VAL A 74 -3.93 13.63 10.28
CA VAL A 74 -2.82 13.03 9.53
C VAL A 74 -2.69 11.53 9.87
N LEU A 75 -2.88 11.15 11.14
CA LEU A 75 -2.85 9.76 11.56
C LEU A 75 -3.97 8.95 10.89
N ARG A 76 -5.20 9.46 10.80
CA ARG A 76 -6.29 8.82 10.06
C ARG A 76 -5.94 8.62 8.58
N ALA A 77 -5.38 9.65 7.94
CA ALA A 77 -4.95 9.57 6.55
C ALA A 77 -3.89 8.48 6.33
N ARG A 78 -2.88 8.45 7.21
CA ARG A 78 -1.82 7.42 7.17
C ARG A 78 -2.36 6.01 7.41
N ALA A 79 -3.26 5.84 8.37
CA ALA A 79 -3.86 4.53 8.66
C ALA A 79 -4.64 3.98 7.46
N ARG A 80 -5.36 4.85 6.74
CA ARG A 80 -6.05 4.48 5.50
C ARG A 80 -5.09 4.11 4.37
N ASP A 81 -4.05 4.91 4.12
CA ASP A 81 -3.00 4.58 3.11
C ASP A 81 -2.37 3.22 3.41
N ILE A 82 -2.05 2.95 4.67
CA ILE A 82 -1.53 1.66 5.11
C ILE A 82 -2.53 0.54 4.80
N ARG A 83 -3.81 0.70 5.17
CA ARG A 83 -4.84 -0.30 4.88
C ARG A 83 -4.95 -0.58 3.38
N GLU A 84 -5.05 0.46 2.56
CA GLU A 84 -5.17 0.32 1.10
C GLU A 84 -3.97 -0.42 0.51
N ARG A 85 -2.74 -0.09 0.94
CA ARG A 85 -1.53 -0.79 0.49
C ARG A 85 -1.46 -2.23 0.97
N VAL A 86 -1.87 -2.52 2.20
CA VAL A 86 -1.90 -3.90 2.73
C VAL A 86 -2.95 -4.74 2.00
N LEU A 87 -4.10 -4.16 1.63
CA LEU A 87 -5.09 -4.81 0.76
C LEU A 87 -4.51 -5.08 -0.64
N GLY A 88 -3.77 -4.12 -1.19
CA GLY A 88 -3.01 -4.28 -2.44
C GLY A 88 -1.99 -5.43 -2.37
N HIS A 89 -1.23 -5.52 -1.27
CA HIS A 89 -0.29 -6.61 -0.98
C HIS A 89 -1.01 -7.97 -0.95
N ARG A 90 -2.12 -8.09 -0.21
CA ARG A 90 -2.92 -9.32 -0.18
C ARG A 90 -3.38 -9.74 -1.58
N ALA A 91 -3.84 -8.79 -2.40
CA ALA A 91 -4.24 -9.05 -3.77
C ALA A 91 -3.05 -9.50 -4.64
N ALA A 92 -1.87 -8.90 -4.44
CA ALA A 92 -0.63 -9.27 -5.13
C ALA A 92 -0.19 -10.70 -4.79
N VAL A 93 -0.22 -11.08 -3.52
CA VAL A 93 0.06 -12.46 -3.07
C VAL A 93 -0.91 -13.44 -3.74
N GLY A 94 -2.21 -13.13 -3.75
CA GLY A 94 -3.21 -13.97 -4.41
C GLY A 94 -3.06 -14.05 -5.93
N ARG A 95 -2.50 -13.04 -6.59
CA ARG A 95 -2.14 -13.11 -8.02
C ARG A 95 -0.91 -13.98 -8.24
N ALA A 96 0.15 -13.82 -7.43
CA ALA A 96 1.37 -14.60 -7.54
C ALA A 96 1.11 -16.12 -7.47
N PHE A 97 0.26 -16.57 -6.55
CA PHE A 97 -0.09 -17.99 -6.45
C PHE A 97 -1.06 -18.48 -7.54
N ARG A 98 -1.94 -17.62 -8.06
CA ARG A 98 -2.78 -17.99 -9.24
C ARG A 98 -1.96 -18.22 -10.51
N VAL A 99 -0.86 -17.49 -10.68
CA VAL A 99 0.10 -17.73 -11.78
C VAL A 99 0.71 -19.14 -11.65
N LEU A 100 1.00 -19.57 -10.42
CA LEU A 100 1.55 -20.91 -10.13
C LEU A 100 0.54 -22.05 -10.30
N GLU A 101 -0.74 -21.83 -10.03
CA GLU A 101 -1.78 -22.85 -10.08
C GLU A 101 -2.40 -23.07 -11.48
N SER A 102 -2.19 -22.15 -12.42
CA SER A 102 -2.77 -22.27 -13.76
C SER A 102 -2.14 -23.42 -14.56
N PRO A 103 -2.94 -24.38 -15.09
CA PRO A 103 -2.42 -25.50 -15.88
C PRO A 103 -1.73 -25.02 -17.15
N CYS A 104 -0.56 -25.60 -17.44
CA CYS A 104 0.30 -25.20 -18.55
C CYS A 104 -0.25 -25.69 -19.90
N ARG A 105 -0.43 -24.77 -20.86
CA ARG A 105 -0.43 -25.06 -22.30
C ARG A 105 0.66 -24.20 -22.93
N GLY A 106 1.85 -24.77 -23.12
CA GLY A 106 3.04 -24.09 -23.64
C GLY A 106 3.70 -23.16 -22.62
N ASP A 107 5.03 -23.22 -22.51
CA ASP A 107 5.92 -22.28 -21.79
C ASP A 107 5.88 -22.25 -20.26
N ALA A 108 6.12 -23.42 -19.66
CA ALA A 108 6.31 -23.57 -18.21
C ALA A 108 7.48 -22.73 -17.64
N TRP A 109 8.48 -22.39 -18.48
CA TRP A 109 9.64 -21.59 -18.06
C TRP A 109 9.28 -20.11 -17.84
N HIS A 110 8.52 -19.51 -18.77
CA HIS A 110 8.07 -18.12 -18.67
C HIS A 110 7.20 -17.87 -17.44
N ARG A 111 6.22 -18.74 -17.18
CA ARG A 111 5.38 -18.61 -15.98
C ARG A 111 6.14 -18.79 -14.67
N ARG A 112 7.18 -19.64 -14.67
CA ARG A 112 8.04 -19.81 -13.50
C ARG A 112 8.81 -18.52 -13.21
N THR A 113 9.35 -17.87 -14.25
CA THR A 113 10.02 -16.57 -14.12
C THR A 113 9.04 -15.50 -13.66
N GLU A 114 7.84 -15.43 -14.25
CA GLU A 114 6.77 -14.51 -13.83
C GLU A 114 6.40 -14.72 -12.36
N ALA A 115 6.23 -15.95 -11.92
CA ALA A 115 5.92 -16.27 -10.52
C ALA A 115 7.07 -15.89 -9.58
N LEU A 116 8.34 -16.12 -9.96
CA LEU A 116 9.50 -15.69 -9.17
C LEU A 116 9.57 -14.18 -9.01
N ILE A 117 9.26 -13.44 -10.07
CA ILE A 117 9.15 -11.98 -10.04
C ILE A 117 8.01 -11.59 -9.10
N ALA A 118 6.78 -12.08 -9.33
CA ALA A 118 5.61 -11.73 -8.52
C ALA A 118 5.80 -12.02 -7.02
N LEU A 119 6.41 -13.16 -6.66
CA LEU A 119 6.74 -13.49 -5.27
C LEU A 119 7.78 -12.52 -4.68
N SER A 120 8.80 -12.14 -5.44
CA SER A 120 9.83 -11.18 -5.01
C SER A 120 9.23 -9.78 -4.80
N LEU A 121 8.37 -9.34 -5.71
CA LEU A 121 7.64 -8.07 -5.61
C LEU A 121 6.79 -8.03 -4.33
N ALA A 122 5.99 -9.07 -4.08
CA ALA A 122 5.15 -9.16 -2.90
C ALA A 122 5.97 -9.22 -1.60
N ALA A 123 7.11 -9.92 -1.59
CA ALA A 123 8.00 -9.96 -0.43
C ALA A 123 8.66 -8.60 -0.14
N GLY A 124 9.02 -7.84 -1.19
CA GLY A 124 9.50 -6.46 -1.06
C GLY A 124 8.43 -5.54 -0.48
N GLN A 125 7.20 -5.61 -0.99
CA GLN A 125 6.06 -4.84 -0.50
C GLN A 125 5.79 -5.09 0.98
N ALA A 126 5.79 -6.35 1.42
CA ALA A 126 5.57 -6.70 2.83
C ALA A 126 6.59 -6.04 3.77
N ARG A 127 7.88 -6.08 3.42
CA ARG A 127 8.97 -5.47 4.19
C ARG A 127 8.86 -3.95 4.24
N CYS A 128 8.60 -3.32 3.09
CA CYS A 128 8.40 -1.88 3.00
C CYS A 128 7.24 -1.41 3.90
N LEU A 129 6.11 -2.12 3.87
CA LEU A 129 4.96 -1.79 4.71
C LEU A 129 5.26 -1.94 6.20
N GLY A 130 6.01 -2.98 6.59
CA GLY A 130 6.49 -3.16 7.96
C GLY A 130 7.33 -1.97 8.43
N ASN A 131 8.29 -1.52 7.62
CA ASN A 131 9.14 -0.36 7.96
C ASN A 131 8.36 0.96 8.04
N ARG A 132 7.30 1.14 7.23
CA ARG A 132 6.46 2.35 7.31
C ARG A 132 5.64 2.37 8.59
N LEU A 133 5.22 1.22 9.09
CA LEU A 133 4.47 1.11 10.35
C LEU A 133 5.31 1.48 11.56
N THR A 134 6.62 1.18 11.56
CA THR A 134 7.52 1.60 12.64
C THR A 134 7.72 3.12 12.70
N LEU A 135 7.33 3.84 11.64
CA LEU A 135 7.36 5.31 11.55
C LEU A 135 6.01 5.95 11.91
N LEU A 136 5.01 5.17 12.36
CA LEU A 136 3.80 5.76 12.90
C LEU A 136 4.14 6.53 14.18
N PRO A 137 3.60 7.75 14.38
CA PRO A 137 3.87 8.53 15.57
C PRO A 137 3.55 7.75 16.85
N THR A 138 4.44 7.76 17.83
CA THR A 138 4.27 7.08 19.13
C THR A 138 3.19 7.69 20.03
N LEU A 139 2.59 8.82 19.62
CA LEU A 139 1.49 9.51 20.31
C LEU A 139 0.13 8.79 20.19
N VAL A 140 0.14 7.59 19.62
CA VAL A 140 -1.02 6.74 19.44
C VAL A 140 -1.39 6.09 20.79
N PRO A 141 -2.67 6.11 21.22
CA PRO A 141 -3.10 5.43 22.45
C PRO A 141 -2.68 3.94 22.45
N PRO A 142 -2.60 3.27 23.61
CA PRO A 142 -1.91 1.97 23.75
C PRO A 142 -2.48 0.85 22.86
N ARG A 143 -3.78 0.89 22.54
CA ARG A 143 -4.43 -0.13 21.69
C ARG A 143 -4.00 -0.07 20.22
N PRO A 144 -4.08 1.08 19.52
CA PRO A 144 -3.59 1.15 18.15
C PRO A 144 -2.06 0.91 18.02
N GLY A 145 -1.28 1.11 19.10
CA GLY A 145 0.11 0.65 19.18
C GLY A 145 0.26 -0.88 19.05
N ALA A 146 -0.48 -1.64 19.87
CA ALA A 146 -0.46 -3.11 19.80
C ALA A 146 -0.94 -3.67 18.45
N LEU A 147 -1.93 -3.02 17.81
CA LEU A 147 -2.38 -3.39 16.47
C LEU A 147 -1.32 -3.11 15.40
N ALA A 148 -0.60 -1.99 15.51
CA ALA A 148 0.50 -1.67 14.60
C ALA A 148 1.64 -2.70 14.72
N GLU A 149 2.02 -3.08 15.94
CA GLU A 149 3.02 -4.13 16.19
C GLU A 149 2.58 -5.49 15.61
N ALA A 150 1.34 -5.90 15.89
CA ALA A 150 0.79 -7.13 15.33
C ALA A 150 0.77 -7.11 13.80
N LEU A 151 0.46 -5.96 13.19
CA LEU A 151 0.49 -5.79 11.74
C LEU A 151 1.92 -5.91 11.18
N VAL A 152 2.91 -5.32 11.84
CA VAL A 152 4.34 -5.49 11.49
C VAL A 152 4.72 -6.97 11.53
N THR A 153 4.33 -7.69 12.58
CA THR A 153 4.59 -9.14 12.68
C THR A 153 3.93 -9.91 11.53
N ALA A 154 2.66 -9.64 11.23
CA ALA A 154 1.95 -10.32 10.15
C ALA A 154 2.55 -10.05 8.76
N LEU A 155 3.04 -8.83 8.51
CA LEU A 155 3.75 -8.48 7.28
C LEU A 155 5.11 -9.18 7.20
N ALA A 156 5.84 -9.26 8.30
CA ALA A 156 7.10 -10.01 8.37
C ALA A 156 6.89 -11.52 8.12
N ASP A 157 5.84 -12.11 8.69
CA ASP A 157 5.43 -13.50 8.41
C ASP A 157 5.08 -13.71 6.94
N SER A 158 4.35 -12.77 6.35
CA SER A 158 4.02 -12.81 4.92
C SER A 158 5.28 -12.77 4.06
N GLY A 159 6.23 -11.89 4.38
CA GLY A 159 7.52 -11.80 3.68
C GLY A 159 8.31 -13.11 3.76
N ARG A 160 8.47 -13.67 4.96
CA ARG A 160 9.16 -14.97 5.17
C ARG A 160 8.49 -16.11 4.40
N ALA A 161 7.16 -16.17 4.40
CA ALA A 161 6.43 -17.20 3.67
C ALA A 161 6.61 -17.08 2.15
N LEU A 162 6.65 -15.85 1.61
CA LEU A 162 6.91 -15.59 0.19
C LEU A 162 8.35 -15.93 -0.20
N ASP A 163 9.33 -15.60 0.64
CA ASP A 163 10.72 -15.99 0.42
C ASP A 163 10.89 -17.51 0.42
N ALA A 164 10.23 -18.22 1.34
CA ALA A 164 10.23 -19.68 1.37
C ALA A 164 9.54 -20.29 0.12
N ALA A 165 8.44 -19.69 -0.35
CA ALA A 165 7.78 -20.11 -1.58
C ALA A 165 8.68 -19.89 -2.80
N ARG A 166 9.36 -18.75 -2.87
CA ARG A 166 10.34 -18.43 -3.91
C ARG A 166 11.52 -19.39 -3.93
N GLN A 167 12.07 -19.72 -2.75
CA GLN A 167 13.19 -20.65 -2.65
C GLN A 167 12.80 -22.06 -3.10
N ARG A 168 11.64 -22.56 -2.64
CA ARG A 168 11.09 -23.84 -3.10
C ARG A 168 10.83 -23.85 -4.60
N LEU A 169 10.32 -22.74 -5.14
CA LEU A 169 10.12 -22.61 -6.57
C LEU A 169 11.45 -22.73 -7.30
N ARG A 170 12.53 -22.06 -6.86
CA ARG A 170 13.88 -22.20 -7.46
C ARG A 170 14.42 -23.62 -7.41
N GLU A 171 14.28 -24.29 -6.27
CA GLU A 171 14.78 -25.65 -6.03
C GLU A 171 13.98 -26.74 -6.76
N SER A 172 12.71 -26.47 -7.10
CA SER A 172 11.86 -27.46 -7.78
C SER A 172 12.31 -27.63 -9.23
N ALA A 173 12.98 -28.74 -9.55
CA ALA A 173 13.36 -29.10 -10.91
C ALA A 173 12.15 -29.49 -11.78
N GLU A 174 11.06 -29.97 -11.17
CA GLU A 174 9.89 -30.43 -11.91
C GLU A 174 8.87 -29.31 -12.14
N PRO A 175 8.47 -29.07 -13.40
CA PRO A 175 7.31 -28.27 -13.75
C PRO A 175 6.04 -28.88 -13.14
N GLY A 176 5.23 -28.08 -12.44
CA GLY A 176 3.92 -28.52 -11.91
C GLY A 176 3.93 -29.01 -10.46
N ARG A 177 5.08 -29.07 -9.79
CA ARG A 177 5.10 -29.31 -8.34
C ARG A 177 4.45 -28.14 -7.61
N THR A 178 3.42 -28.44 -6.82
CA THR A 178 2.65 -27.42 -6.08
C THR A 178 3.52 -26.73 -5.04
N ILE A 179 3.66 -25.41 -5.14
CA ILE A 179 4.31 -24.59 -4.11
C ILE A 179 3.27 -24.27 -3.03
N PRO A 180 3.53 -24.58 -1.74
CA PRO A 180 2.56 -24.33 -0.67
C PRO A 180 2.23 -22.84 -0.54
N ALA A 181 0.98 -22.46 -0.87
CA ALA A 181 0.50 -21.08 -0.79
C ALA A 181 -0.09 -20.71 0.58
N ALA A 182 -0.52 -21.70 1.36
CA ALA A 182 -1.37 -21.53 2.53
C ALA A 182 -0.78 -20.55 3.57
N ALA A 183 0.51 -20.67 3.88
CA ALA A 183 1.18 -19.80 4.85
C ALA A 183 1.21 -18.34 4.40
N ALA A 184 1.58 -18.08 3.14
CA ALA A 184 1.66 -16.73 2.59
C ALA A 184 0.28 -16.07 2.46
N LEU A 185 -0.72 -16.83 1.98
CA LEU A 185 -2.10 -16.35 1.88
C LEU A 185 -2.71 -16.06 3.26
N THR A 186 -2.45 -16.92 4.25
CA THR A 186 -2.93 -16.73 5.63
C THR A 186 -2.29 -15.50 6.27
N ALA A 187 -0.97 -15.34 6.14
CA ALA A 187 -0.25 -14.18 6.68
C ALA A 187 -0.72 -12.86 6.02
N ALA A 188 -0.86 -12.85 4.69
CA ALA A 188 -1.37 -11.67 3.97
C ALA A 188 -2.84 -11.35 4.33
N ALA A 189 -3.67 -12.36 4.54
CA ALA A 189 -5.04 -12.17 5.03
C ALA A 189 -5.08 -11.62 6.46
N SER A 190 -4.21 -12.12 7.35
CA SER A 190 -4.05 -11.60 8.71
C SER A 190 -3.61 -10.14 8.71
N ALA A 191 -2.61 -9.79 7.90
CA ALA A 191 -2.16 -8.41 7.74
C ALA A 191 -3.32 -7.50 7.27
N ALA A 192 -4.09 -7.92 6.27
CA ALA A 192 -5.25 -7.15 5.79
C ALA A 192 -6.33 -6.93 6.87
N ARG A 193 -6.62 -7.96 7.68
CA ARG A 193 -7.56 -7.81 8.81
C ARG A 193 -7.01 -6.83 9.84
N LEU A 194 -5.75 -6.97 10.23
CA LEU A 194 -5.10 -6.10 11.22
C LEU A 194 -5.05 -4.64 10.76
N ALA A 195 -4.73 -4.39 9.48
CA ALA A 195 -4.74 -3.04 8.92
C ALA A 195 -6.14 -2.43 8.89
N THR A 196 -7.17 -3.25 8.65
CA THR A 196 -8.57 -2.80 8.72
C THR A 196 -8.97 -2.46 10.16
N CYS A 197 -8.60 -3.30 11.14
CA CYS A 197 -8.83 -3.00 12.55
C CYS A 197 -8.10 -1.74 13.01
N LEU A 198 -6.85 -1.56 12.58
CA LEU A 198 -6.04 -0.39 12.91
C LEU A 198 -6.67 0.91 12.40
N GLU A 199 -7.08 0.95 11.13
CA GLU A 199 -7.79 2.11 10.58
C GLU A 199 -9.11 2.36 11.31
N ALA A 200 -9.88 1.31 11.60
CA ALA A 200 -11.16 1.44 12.31
C ALA A 200 -10.99 2.02 13.72
N GLU A 201 -10.00 1.55 14.49
CA GLU A 201 -9.68 2.07 15.82
C GLU A 201 -9.23 3.54 15.76
N ILE A 202 -8.32 3.88 14.86
CA ILE A 202 -7.85 5.26 14.67
C ILE A 202 -8.99 6.18 14.23
N ARG A 203 -9.93 5.68 13.41
CA ARG A 203 -11.10 6.43 12.96
C ARG A 203 -12.16 6.59 14.05
N ALA A 204 -12.25 5.65 14.99
CA ALA A 204 -13.21 5.69 16.09
C ALA A 204 -12.92 6.82 17.09
N GLU A 205 -11.65 7.24 17.20
CA GLU A 205 -11.24 8.34 18.08
C GLU A 205 -11.93 9.65 17.64
N PRO A 206 -12.72 10.30 18.50
CA PRO A 206 -13.39 11.55 18.15
C PRO A 206 -12.36 12.66 17.92
N ILE A 207 -12.57 13.46 16.87
CA ILE A 207 -11.74 14.64 16.58
C ILE A 207 -12.64 15.87 16.65
N ASP A 208 -12.31 16.77 17.57
CA ASP A 208 -12.87 18.12 17.61
C ASP A 208 -11.87 19.09 17.02
N ALA A 209 -12.19 19.61 15.84
CA ALA A 209 -11.42 20.60 15.10
C ALA A 209 -12.01 22.01 15.24
N SER A 210 -12.92 22.24 16.19
CA SER A 210 -13.44 23.56 16.48
C SER A 210 -12.31 24.55 16.76
N ASP A 211 -12.44 25.78 16.24
CA ASP A 211 -11.47 26.87 16.42
C ASP A 211 -10.04 26.56 15.93
N THR A 212 -9.87 25.49 15.14
CA THR A 212 -8.56 25.04 14.66
C THR A 212 -8.29 25.48 13.22
N ASP A 213 -7.06 25.88 12.94
CA ASP A 213 -6.58 26.12 11.57
C ASP A 213 -6.03 24.84 10.93
N LEU A 214 -6.79 24.33 9.95
CA LEU A 214 -6.49 23.17 9.12
C LEU A 214 -6.08 23.54 7.69
N SER A 215 -5.91 24.83 7.36
CA SER A 215 -5.55 25.27 6.01
C SER A 215 -4.27 24.62 5.45
N ARG A 216 -3.38 24.16 6.34
CA ARG A 216 -2.11 23.51 6.02
C ARG A 216 -2.16 21.98 5.98
N VAL A 217 -3.34 21.37 6.10
CA VAL A 217 -3.43 19.90 6.00
C VAL A 217 -3.59 19.52 4.53
N ASP A 218 -2.51 19.01 3.96
CA ASP A 218 -2.49 18.52 2.58
C ASP A 218 -3.26 17.20 2.42
N HIS A 219 -3.81 16.99 1.22
CA HIS A 219 -4.38 15.72 0.75
C HIS A 219 -5.50 15.13 1.62
N LEU A 220 -6.36 15.97 2.17
CA LEU A 220 -7.57 15.49 2.84
C LEU A 220 -8.68 15.19 1.84
N ASP A 221 -9.26 14.01 1.97
CA ASP A 221 -10.52 13.66 1.34
C ASP A 221 -11.66 13.71 2.37
N LEU A 222 -12.88 13.87 1.86
CA LEU A 222 -14.06 13.98 2.72
C LEU A 222 -14.32 12.71 3.57
N PRO A 223 -14.12 11.47 3.05
CA PRO A 223 -14.31 10.28 3.87
C PRO A 223 -13.35 10.18 5.08
N LEU A 224 -12.13 10.72 5.00
CA LEU A 224 -11.22 10.80 6.16
C LEU A 224 -11.75 11.71 7.27
N LEU A 225 -12.52 12.73 6.91
CA LEU A 225 -13.11 13.70 7.83
C LEU A 225 -14.42 13.22 8.46
N ALA A 226 -14.94 12.04 8.09
CA ALA A 226 -16.16 11.50 8.67
C ALA A 226 -16.13 11.54 10.21
N GLY A 227 -17.18 12.11 10.80
CA GLY A 227 -17.34 12.24 12.25
C GLY A 227 -16.55 13.38 12.91
N VAL A 228 -15.68 14.09 12.19
CA VAL A 228 -14.94 15.25 12.70
C VAL A 228 -15.92 16.37 13.06
N ILE A 229 -15.81 16.88 14.29
CA ILE A 229 -16.56 18.03 14.79
C ILE A 229 -15.80 19.30 14.43
N TRP A 230 -16.51 20.35 14.04
CA TRP A 230 -15.92 21.64 13.68
C TRP A 230 -16.88 22.80 13.94
N SER A 231 -16.34 24.01 14.03
CA SER A 231 -17.08 25.24 14.28
C SER A 231 -16.89 26.25 13.14
N ARG A 232 -17.67 27.33 13.11
CA ARG A 232 -17.56 28.35 12.04
C ARG A 232 -16.18 29.03 11.97
N THR A 233 -15.42 28.96 13.04
CA THR A 233 -14.06 29.51 13.21
C THR A 233 -12.98 28.51 12.80
N THR A 234 -13.33 27.23 12.56
CA THR A 234 -12.41 26.26 11.94
C THR A 234 -12.05 26.71 10.52
N ILE A 235 -10.76 26.83 10.25
CA ILE A 235 -10.25 27.22 8.92
C ILE A 235 -9.93 25.93 8.16
N TRP A 236 -10.68 25.66 7.10
CA TRP A 236 -10.46 24.51 6.22
C TRP A 236 -9.52 24.87 5.06
N PRO A 237 -8.82 23.89 4.46
CA PRO A 237 -8.23 24.07 3.14
C PRO A 237 -9.29 24.51 2.13
N ASP A 238 -8.92 25.37 1.17
CA ASP A 238 -9.86 25.97 0.21
C ASP A 238 -10.66 24.93 -0.58
N THR A 239 -10.02 23.81 -0.92
CA THR A 239 -10.63 22.68 -1.63
C THR A 239 -11.70 21.97 -0.81
N LEU A 240 -11.58 21.99 0.52
CA LEU A 240 -12.47 21.30 1.43
C LEU A 240 -13.50 22.18 2.10
N ALA A 241 -13.26 23.48 2.24
CA ALA A 241 -14.21 24.41 2.86
C ALA A 241 -15.65 24.29 2.30
N PRO A 242 -15.89 24.21 0.97
CA PRO A 242 -17.25 24.01 0.44
C PRO A 242 -17.78 22.59 0.68
N LEU A 243 -16.91 21.57 0.64
CA LEU A 243 -17.28 20.17 0.84
C LEU A 243 -17.63 19.87 2.30
N SER A 244 -16.83 20.36 3.25
CA SER A 244 -17.09 20.21 4.68
C SER A 244 -18.42 20.85 5.06
N ARG A 245 -18.72 22.05 4.55
CA ARG A 245 -20.02 22.72 4.78
C ARG A 245 -21.19 21.93 4.20
N SER A 246 -21.09 21.52 2.94
CA SER A 246 -22.19 20.81 2.26
C SER A 246 -22.41 19.39 2.82
N HIS A 247 -21.36 18.74 3.34
CA HIS A 247 -21.44 17.39 3.88
C HIS A 247 -21.48 17.31 5.40
N SER A 248 -21.76 18.41 6.11
CA SER A 248 -21.91 18.38 7.58
C SER A 248 -23.35 18.53 8.04
N ASN A 249 -23.65 17.88 9.17
CA ASN A 249 -24.87 18.12 9.93
C ASN A 249 -24.57 19.09 11.07
N ARG A 250 -25.49 20.02 11.36
CA ARG A 250 -25.39 20.85 12.56
C ARG A 250 -25.79 20.02 13.78
N VAL A 251 -24.89 19.88 14.74
CA VAL A 251 -25.12 19.10 15.98
C VAL A 251 -25.47 20.01 17.17
N ALA A 252 -25.01 21.27 17.14
CA ALA A 252 -25.37 22.31 18.10
C ALA A 252 -25.29 23.70 17.43
N PRO A 253 -25.76 24.79 18.06
CA PRO A 253 -25.55 26.14 17.52
C PRO A 253 -24.08 26.47 17.28
N GLY A 254 -23.72 26.69 16.01
CA GLY A 254 -22.35 27.02 15.61
C GLY A 254 -21.41 25.81 15.49
N ILE A 255 -21.85 24.60 15.84
CA ILE A 255 -21.07 23.36 15.81
C ILE A 255 -21.66 22.38 14.81
N TYR A 256 -20.79 21.79 14.00
CA TYR A 256 -21.13 20.93 12.89
C TYR A 256 -20.30 19.65 12.99
N GLN A 257 -20.83 18.57 12.42
CA GLN A 257 -20.13 17.30 12.32
C GLN A 257 -20.18 16.83 10.87
N VAL A 258 -19.02 16.47 10.32
CA VAL A 258 -18.92 15.91 8.97
C VAL A 258 -19.63 14.56 8.93
N ARG A 259 -20.55 14.38 7.97
CA ARG A 259 -21.30 13.13 7.79
C ARG A 259 -20.35 11.98 7.43
N ALA A 260 -20.63 10.81 7.98
CA ALA A 260 -20.09 9.59 7.42
C ALA A 260 -20.67 9.42 6.02
N SER A 261 -19.84 9.55 4.99
CA SER A 261 -20.19 9.05 3.66
C SER A 261 -20.26 7.53 3.78
N HIS A 262 -21.47 6.98 3.68
CA HIS A 262 -21.63 5.53 3.55
C HIS A 262 -20.91 5.07 2.28
N PRO A 263 -20.03 4.05 2.37
CA PRO A 263 -19.49 3.39 1.18
C PRO A 263 -20.59 2.68 0.39
#